data_AF-L1LDT2-F1
#
_entry.id   AF-L1LDT2-F1
#
_cell.length_a   1.000
_cell.length_b   1.000
_cell.length_c   1.000
_cell.angle_alpha   90.00
_cell.angle_beta   90.00
_cell.angle_gamma   90.00
#
_symmetry.space_group_name_H-M   'P 1'
#
loop_
_entity.id
_entity.type
_entity.pdbx_description
1 polymer ?
#
loop_
_entity_poly.entity_id
_entity_poly.type
_entity_poly.pdbx_seq_one_letter_code
_entity_poly.pdbx_strand_id
1 'polypeptide(L)'
;MAKGAIHITGSNFAIRRRLRWDILDRGRKLVNSGTIERPRWLDWVEMAPPLETRNLLHTDKVIKNPYIPLVTTLLKKYPHLRFEKCFDSGNEWQKGVDNYNVDHPVMQFVAYQLSLMNKGMSKTEAFMRTEKVFYRKRMEIEKNLKVAMALAIDEEAVPLYTTGFAYWNEKLAEGQGRFLIQVRNELRRIKEEVLKSQKQLEDKKVKSKP
;
A
#
# COMPACT_ATOMS: atom_id res chain seq x y z
N MET A 1 -30.46 -10.52 -50.91
CA MET A 1 -29.27 -9.79 -50.42
C MET A 1 -28.57 -10.64 -49.38
N ALA A 2 -27.25 -10.70 -49.45
CA ALA A 2 -26.41 -11.75 -48.88
C ALA A 2 -26.61 -11.97 -47.37
N LYS A 3 -26.86 -13.23 -47.00
CA LYS A 3 -26.65 -13.77 -45.65
C LYS A 3 -25.20 -13.47 -45.26
N GLY A 4 -25.01 -12.60 -44.28
CA GLY A 4 -23.68 -12.28 -43.76
C GLY A 4 -22.98 -13.58 -43.35
N ALA A 5 -21.88 -13.90 -44.02
CA ALA A 5 -21.03 -15.01 -43.64
C ALA A 5 -20.57 -14.78 -42.20
N ILE A 6 -21.07 -15.61 -41.29
CA ILE A 6 -20.57 -15.65 -39.91
C ILE A 6 -19.14 -16.16 -40.02
N HIS A 7 -18.19 -15.22 -39.99
CA HIS A 7 -16.77 -15.52 -40.03
C HIS A 7 -16.45 -16.51 -38.91
N ILE A 8 -15.60 -17.50 -39.18
CA ILE A 8 -15.16 -18.49 -38.17
C ILE A 8 -14.55 -17.80 -36.95
N THR A 9 -14.23 -16.50 -36.95
CA THR A 9 -13.77 -15.75 -35.77
C THR A 9 -14.75 -14.70 -35.24
N GLY A 10 -15.91 -14.46 -35.87
CA GLY A 10 -16.75 -13.27 -35.63
C GLY A 10 -17.90 -13.41 -34.64
N SER A 11 -18.17 -14.60 -34.10
CA SER A 11 -19.25 -14.81 -33.14
C SER A 11 -18.72 -14.77 -31.70
N ASN A 12 -19.42 -14.06 -30.80
CA ASN A 12 -19.21 -13.97 -29.34
C ASN A 12 -19.16 -15.31 -28.57
N PHE A 13 -19.09 -16.46 -29.26
CA PHE A 13 -18.88 -17.79 -28.71
C PHE A 13 -17.39 -18.13 -28.46
N ALA A 14 -16.49 -17.15 -28.42
CA ALA A 14 -15.08 -17.37 -28.03
C ALA A 14 -14.96 -18.08 -26.65
N ILE A 15 -15.94 -17.90 -25.77
CA ILE A 15 -16.06 -18.61 -24.48
C ILE A 15 -16.20 -20.13 -24.67
N ARG A 16 -16.92 -20.60 -25.72
CA ARG A 16 -17.09 -22.04 -26.00
C ARG A 16 -15.91 -22.68 -26.72
N ARG A 17 -14.95 -21.92 -27.26
CA ARG A 17 -13.72 -22.46 -27.86
C ARG A 17 -12.62 -22.79 -26.85
N ARG A 18 -12.77 -22.37 -25.59
CA ARG A 18 -11.90 -22.81 -24.48
C ARG A 18 -12.19 -24.25 -24.02
N LEU A 19 -13.08 -25.00 -24.69
CA LEU A 19 -13.51 -26.36 -24.31
C LEU A 19 -12.69 -27.52 -24.92
N ARG A 20 -11.42 -27.32 -25.32
CA ARG A 20 -10.57 -28.43 -25.81
C ARG A 20 -9.24 -28.57 -25.08
N TRP A 21 -9.27 -28.61 -23.76
CA TRP A 21 -8.11 -29.00 -22.95
C TRP A 21 -8.44 -29.99 -21.85
N ASP A 22 -9.27 -31.00 -22.15
CA ASP A 22 -9.24 -32.19 -21.32
C ASP A 22 -8.08 -33.08 -21.77
N ILE A 23 -6.92 -32.87 -21.14
CA ILE A 23 -5.70 -33.66 -21.34
C ILE A 23 -5.88 -35.03 -20.68
N LEU A 24 -6.67 -35.11 -19.60
CA LEU A 24 -6.91 -36.34 -18.85
C LEU A 24 -7.78 -37.30 -19.65
N ASP A 25 -8.90 -36.84 -20.20
CA ASP A 25 -9.76 -37.67 -21.04
C ASP A 25 -9.05 -38.14 -22.31
N ARG A 26 -8.15 -37.32 -22.87
CA ARG A 26 -7.31 -37.73 -24.00
C ARG A 26 -6.27 -38.77 -23.59
N GLY A 27 -5.58 -38.56 -22.48
CA GLY A 27 -4.63 -39.52 -21.92
C GLY A 27 -5.28 -40.87 -21.62
N ARG A 28 -6.45 -40.88 -20.96
CA ARG A 28 -7.24 -42.09 -20.70
C ARG A 28 -7.60 -42.83 -21.98
N LYS A 29 -8.08 -42.12 -23.00
CA LYS A 29 -8.45 -42.75 -24.29
C LYS A 29 -7.26 -43.40 -24.98
N LEU A 30 -6.09 -42.76 -24.97
CA LEU A 30 -4.86 -43.29 -25.58
C LEU A 30 -4.29 -44.51 -24.85
N VAL A 31 -4.39 -44.53 -23.51
CA VAL A 31 -4.02 -45.70 -22.70
C VAL A 31 -5.02 -46.83 -22.90
N ASN A 32 -6.32 -46.53 -22.91
CA ASN A 32 -7.38 -47.53 -23.13
C ASN A 32 -7.35 -48.14 -24.54
N SER A 33 -6.91 -47.38 -25.55
CA SER A 33 -6.69 -47.90 -26.91
C SER A 33 -5.36 -48.65 -27.06
N GLY A 34 -4.57 -48.77 -26.00
CA GLY A 34 -3.27 -49.48 -26.02
C GLY A 34 -2.20 -48.78 -26.86
N THR A 35 -2.39 -47.50 -27.17
CA THR A 35 -1.49 -46.74 -28.07
C THR A 35 -0.25 -46.23 -27.33
N ILE A 36 -0.37 -46.00 -26.03
CA ILE A 36 0.71 -45.52 -25.14
C ILE A 36 0.61 -46.29 -23.83
N GLU A 37 1.76 -46.67 -23.26
CA GLU A 37 1.83 -47.20 -21.90
C GLU A 37 1.33 -46.19 -20.87
N ARG A 38 0.72 -46.69 -19.79
CA ARG A 38 0.09 -45.83 -18.80
C ARG A 38 1.14 -44.97 -18.07
N PRO A 39 1.09 -43.63 -18.18
CA PRO A 39 2.10 -42.78 -17.56
C PRO A 39 1.77 -42.52 -16.08
N ARG A 40 2.81 -42.45 -15.24
CA ARG A 40 2.66 -42.26 -13.78
C ARG A 40 1.91 -40.99 -13.37
N TRP A 41 2.00 -39.92 -14.16
CA TRP A 41 1.27 -38.69 -13.87
C TRP A 41 -0.25 -38.88 -14.02
N LEU A 42 -0.71 -39.81 -14.85
CA LEU A 42 -2.14 -40.09 -14.98
C LEU A 42 -2.69 -40.73 -13.70
N ASP A 43 -1.91 -41.60 -13.06
CA ASP A 43 -2.26 -42.17 -11.76
C ASP A 43 -2.32 -41.10 -10.67
N TRP A 44 -1.34 -40.19 -10.63
CA TRP A 44 -1.33 -39.09 -9.66
C TRP A 44 -2.50 -38.13 -9.82
N VAL A 45 -2.87 -37.82 -11.06
CA VAL A 45 -4.02 -36.94 -11.32
C VAL A 45 -5.36 -37.66 -11.10
N GLU A 46 -5.42 -38.99 -11.22
CA GLU A 46 -6.61 -39.75 -10.83
C GLU A 46 -6.78 -39.84 -9.31
N MET A 47 -5.67 -39.88 -8.56
CA MET A 47 -5.70 -39.77 -7.10
C MET A 47 -6.10 -38.35 -6.64
N ALA A 48 -5.73 -37.32 -7.40
CA ALA A 48 -6.02 -35.92 -7.10
C ALA A 48 -6.48 -35.18 -8.38
N PRO A 49 -7.78 -35.25 -8.73
CA PRO A 49 -8.29 -34.63 -9.94
C PRO A 49 -8.17 -33.10 -9.88
N PRO A 50 -7.93 -32.43 -11.02
CA PRO A 50 -7.87 -30.97 -11.05
C PRO A 50 -9.23 -30.37 -10.71
N LEU A 51 -9.21 -29.22 -10.05
CA LEU A 51 -10.43 -28.50 -9.69
C LEU A 51 -11.23 -28.11 -10.94
N GLU A 52 -12.52 -28.44 -10.98
CA GLU A 52 -13.40 -28.07 -12.08
C GLU A 52 -13.64 -26.55 -12.11
N THR A 53 -12.96 -25.87 -13.03
CA THR A 53 -13.18 -24.43 -13.28
C THR A 53 -14.48 -24.13 -14.02
N ARG A 54 -15.22 -25.16 -14.47
CA ARG A 54 -16.49 -25.04 -15.22
C ARG A 54 -17.64 -24.49 -14.37
N ASN A 55 -17.66 -24.79 -13.07
CA ASN A 55 -18.69 -24.29 -12.13
C ASN A 55 -18.30 -22.94 -11.50
N LEU A 56 -17.02 -22.58 -11.58
CA LEU A 56 -16.56 -21.23 -11.35
C LEU A 56 -16.88 -20.43 -12.61
N LEU A 57 -18.11 -19.95 -12.75
CA LEU A 57 -18.41 -18.90 -13.72
C LEU A 57 -17.43 -17.74 -13.41
N HIS A 58 -16.33 -17.66 -14.17
CA HIS A 58 -15.38 -16.55 -14.15
C HIS A 58 -16.06 -15.34 -14.82
N THR A 59 -17.23 -14.97 -14.31
CA THR A 59 -17.72 -13.62 -14.47
C THR A 59 -16.93 -12.82 -13.46
N ASP A 60 -15.99 -12.02 -13.94
CA ASP A 60 -15.31 -11.04 -13.11
C ASP A 60 -16.38 -10.15 -12.47
N LYS A 61 -16.71 -10.41 -11.20
CA LYS A 61 -17.62 -9.56 -10.46
C LYS A 61 -16.85 -8.26 -10.24
N VAL A 62 -17.27 -7.19 -10.93
CA VAL A 62 -16.70 -5.87 -10.69
C VAL A 62 -17.11 -5.42 -9.30
N ILE A 63 -16.22 -5.63 -8.32
CA ILE A 63 -16.41 -5.16 -6.95
C ILE A 63 -16.17 -3.65 -6.96
N LYS A 64 -17.24 -2.87 -6.79
CA LYS A 64 -17.15 -1.41 -6.67
C LYS A 64 -16.84 -1.04 -5.23
N ASN A 65 -15.62 -0.56 -4.99
CA ASN A 65 -15.25 -0.01 -3.70
C ASN A 65 -15.85 1.41 -3.54
N PRO A 66 -16.77 1.66 -2.57
CA PRO A 66 -17.39 2.97 -2.39
C PRO A 66 -16.43 4.01 -1.80
N TYR A 67 -15.32 3.61 -1.20
CA TYR A 67 -14.37 4.52 -0.54
C TYR A 67 -13.61 5.38 -1.56
N ILE A 68 -13.15 4.80 -2.67
CA ILE A 68 -12.36 5.49 -3.69
C ILE A 68 -13.04 6.79 -4.16
N PRO A 69 -14.29 6.79 -4.65
CA PRO A 69 -14.93 8.02 -5.11
C PRO A 69 -15.17 9.03 -3.97
N LEU A 70 -15.39 8.57 -2.73
CA LEU A 70 -15.58 9.47 -1.58
C LEU A 70 -14.26 10.15 -1.19
N VAL A 71 -13.16 9.41 -1.16
CA VAL A 71 -11.81 9.93 -0.94
C VAL A 71 -11.46 10.94 -2.02
N THR A 72 -11.67 10.63 -3.30
CA THR A 72 -11.41 11.58 -4.40
C THR A 72 -12.21 12.87 -4.22
N THR A 73 -13.49 12.81 -3.82
CA THR A 73 -14.28 14.02 -3.56
C THR A 73 -13.79 14.82 -2.37
N LEU A 74 -13.36 14.16 -1.30
CA LEU A 74 -12.81 14.83 -0.12
C LEU A 74 -11.49 15.53 -0.44
N LEU A 75 -10.57 14.83 -1.10
CA LEU A 75 -9.25 15.37 -1.46
C LEU A 75 -9.32 16.46 -2.53
N LYS A 76 -10.40 16.52 -3.32
CA LYS A 76 -10.67 17.65 -4.20
C LYS A 76 -10.96 18.93 -3.41
N LYS A 77 -11.65 18.83 -2.26
CA LYS A 77 -11.94 19.97 -1.37
C LYS A 77 -10.76 20.29 -0.46
N TYR A 78 -10.10 19.26 0.07
CA TYR A 78 -8.99 19.37 1.02
C TYR A 78 -7.77 18.58 0.55
N PRO A 79 -7.00 19.12 -0.41
CA PRO A 79 -5.83 18.43 -0.96
C PRO A 79 -4.70 18.29 0.07
N HIS A 80 -4.64 19.16 1.07
CA HIS A 80 -3.61 19.14 2.12
C HIS A 80 -3.66 17.89 2.99
N LEU A 81 -4.85 17.26 3.15
CA LEU A 81 -5.02 16.04 3.95
C LEU A 81 -4.21 14.86 3.41
N ARG A 82 -3.74 14.91 2.15
CA ARG A 82 -2.85 13.90 1.57
C ARG A 82 -1.53 13.78 2.30
N PHE A 83 -1.07 14.88 2.89
CA PHE A 83 0.26 14.99 3.47
C PHE A 83 0.27 14.71 4.97
N GLU A 84 -0.89 14.56 5.61
CA GLU A 84 -0.95 14.22 7.02
C GLU A 84 -0.46 12.78 7.21
N LYS A 85 0.60 12.59 8.01
CA LYS A 85 1.21 11.27 8.23
C LYS A 85 1.64 10.57 6.92
N CYS A 86 2.09 11.34 5.93
CA CYS A 86 2.45 10.80 4.62
C CYS A 86 3.73 9.94 4.61
N PHE A 87 4.51 9.95 5.70
CA PHE A 87 5.69 9.11 5.85
C PHE A 87 5.42 7.78 6.57
N ASP A 88 4.18 7.51 7.00
CA ASP A 88 3.81 6.21 7.52
C ASP A 88 3.83 5.20 6.36
N SER A 89 4.46 4.03 6.58
CA SER A 89 4.69 3.03 5.53
C SER A 89 3.42 2.46 4.87
N GLY A 90 2.25 2.63 5.50
CA GLY A 90 0.96 2.19 4.96
C GLY A 90 0.17 3.29 4.23
N ASN A 91 0.71 4.51 4.15
CA ASN A 91 0.06 5.63 3.49
C ASN A 91 0.77 5.94 2.16
N GLU A 92 0.01 5.92 1.08
CA GLU A 92 0.44 6.36 -0.24
C GLU A 92 -0.22 7.71 -0.54
N TRP A 93 0.60 8.75 -0.60
CA TRP A 93 0.14 10.13 -0.79
C TRP A 93 0.26 10.60 -2.25
N GLN A 94 0.80 9.76 -3.13
CA GLN A 94 0.97 10.03 -4.55
C GLN A 94 -0.39 10.10 -5.25
N LYS A 95 -0.59 11.15 -6.07
CA LYS A 95 -1.86 11.37 -6.76
C LYS A 95 -2.19 10.21 -7.69
N GLY A 96 -3.32 9.56 -7.43
CA GLY A 96 -3.81 8.41 -8.21
C GLY A 96 -3.56 7.06 -7.54
N VAL A 97 -2.73 7.04 -6.51
CA VAL A 97 -2.49 5.88 -5.64
C VAL A 97 -2.88 6.28 -4.21
N ASP A 98 -4.10 6.80 -4.06
CA ASP A 98 -4.61 7.33 -2.79
C ASP A 98 -5.04 6.16 -1.88
N ASN A 99 -4.06 5.57 -1.19
CA ASN A 99 -4.28 4.50 -0.23
C ASN A 99 -3.81 4.94 1.16
N TYR A 100 -4.62 4.68 2.19
CA TYR A 100 -4.38 5.21 3.52
C TYR A 100 -4.71 4.16 4.59
N ASN A 101 -3.94 4.17 5.67
CA ASN A 101 -4.20 3.40 6.87
C ASN A 101 -5.55 3.78 7.52
N VAL A 102 -6.08 2.86 8.33
CA VAL A 102 -7.38 3.02 9.02
C VAL A 102 -7.40 4.27 9.90
N ASP A 103 -6.27 4.57 10.56
CA ASP A 103 -6.14 5.71 11.46
C ASP A 103 -5.93 7.05 10.75
N HIS A 104 -5.78 7.04 9.42
CA HIS A 104 -5.57 8.26 8.67
C HIS A 104 -6.84 9.14 8.69
N PRO A 105 -6.72 10.48 8.88
CA PRO A 105 -7.87 11.38 8.99
C PRO A 105 -8.84 11.29 7.79
N VAL A 106 -8.33 11.07 6.59
CA VAL A 106 -9.14 10.84 5.37
C VAL A 106 -9.99 9.58 5.49
N MET A 107 -9.42 8.47 5.98
CA MET A 107 -10.14 7.21 6.14
C MET A 107 -11.19 7.30 7.22
N GLN A 108 -10.86 7.91 8.37
CA GLN A 108 -11.82 8.15 9.43
C GLN A 108 -13.00 9.01 8.96
N PHE A 109 -12.73 10.05 8.15
CA PHE A 109 -13.76 10.90 7.57
C PHE A 109 -14.69 10.10 6.66
N VAL A 110 -14.11 9.36 5.70
CA VAL A 110 -14.89 8.61 4.71
C VAL A 110 -15.64 7.45 5.35
N ALA A 111 -15.05 6.75 6.31
CA ALA A 111 -15.72 5.69 7.06
C ALA A 111 -16.93 6.25 7.83
N TYR A 112 -16.78 7.41 8.46
CA TYR A 112 -17.91 8.05 9.14
C TYR A 112 -18.98 8.52 8.14
N GLN A 113 -18.58 9.07 6.99
CA GLN A 113 -19.51 9.47 5.93
C GLN A 113 -20.30 8.28 5.40
N LEU A 114 -19.61 7.17 5.13
CA LEU A 114 -20.23 5.94 4.69
C LEU A 114 -21.18 5.39 5.75
N SER A 115 -20.82 5.47 7.04
CA SER A 115 -21.71 5.05 8.13
C SER A 115 -23.02 5.85 8.18
N LEU A 116 -22.99 7.14 7.83
CA LEU A 116 -24.19 7.99 7.75
C LEU A 116 -25.01 7.68 6.48
N MET A 117 -24.34 7.41 5.36
CA MET A 117 -25.00 6.98 4.13
C MET A 117 -25.69 5.62 4.30
N ASN A 118 -25.07 4.69 5.04
CA ASN A 118 -25.67 3.40 5.38
C ASN A 118 -26.90 3.52 6.29
N LYS A 119 -27.05 4.64 7.01
CA LYS A 119 -28.26 4.99 7.77
C LYS A 119 -29.35 5.65 6.91
N GLY A 120 -29.13 5.80 5.60
CA GLY A 120 -30.08 6.36 4.65
C GLY A 120 -29.92 7.87 4.37
N MET A 121 -28.87 8.51 4.86
CA MET A 121 -28.62 9.93 4.54
C MET A 121 -28.10 10.10 3.11
N SER A 122 -28.45 11.24 2.49
CA SER A 122 -27.90 11.60 1.19
C SER A 122 -26.39 11.86 1.27
N LYS A 123 -25.66 11.66 0.16
CA LYS A 123 -24.20 11.85 0.11
C LYS A 123 -23.77 13.25 0.55
N THR A 124 -24.52 14.28 0.13
CA THR A 124 -24.24 15.69 0.44
C THR A 124 -24.51 15.99 1.91
N GLU A 125 -25.64 15.54 2.45
CA GLU A 125 -25.97 15.72 3.85
C GLU A 125 -24.99 14.98 4.77
N ALA A 126 -24.66 13.73 4.43
CA ALA A 126 -23.66 12.95 5.14
C ALA A 126 -22.32 13.68 5.19
N PHE A 127 -21.87 14.23 4.05
CA PHE A 127 -20.64 15.02 3.97
C PHE A 127 -20.67 16.25 4.86
N MET A 128 -21.76 17.02 4.86
CA MET A 128 -21.89 18.22 5.70
C MET A 128 -21.86 17.88 7.20
N ARG A 129 -22.51 16.78 7.60
CA ARG A 129 -22.49 16.33 9.01
C ARG A 129 -21.11 15.83 9.42
N THR A 130 -20.43 15.06 8.56
CA THR A 130 -19.08 14.58 8.85
C THR A 130 -18.08 15.71 8.91
N GLU A 131 -18.20 16.71 8.04
CA GLU A 131 -17.38 17.92 8.03
C GLU A 131 -17.48 18.68 9.35
N LYS A 132 -18.69 18.89 9.88
CA LYS A 132 -18.87 19.54 11.20
C LYS A 132 -18.19 18.77 12.33
N VAL A 133 -18.28 17.44 12.32
CA VAL A 133 -17.61 16.60 13.34
C VAL A 133 -16.09 16.64 13.17
N PHE A 134 -15.61 16.60 11.93
CA PHE A 134 -14.18 16.66 11.61
C PHE A 134 -13.55 17.97 12.08
N TYR A 135 -14.17 19.12 11.78
CA TYR A 135 -13.68 20.41 12.25
C TYR A 135 -13.65 20.51 13.76
N ARG A 136 -14.72 20.07 14.44
CA ARG A 136 -14.76 20.08 15.91
C ARG A 136 -13.61 19.27 16.51
N LYS A 137 -13.38 18.06 15.98
CA LYS A 137 -12.27 17.20 16.40
C LYS A 137 -10.91 17.88 16.17
N ARG A 138 -10.69 18.50 15.01
CA ARG A 138 -9.44 19.23 14.74
C ARG A 138 -9.23 20.39 15.71
N MET A 139 -10.27 21.17 16.00
CA MET A 139 -10.20 22.28 16.95
C MET A 139 -9.87 21.80 18.36
N GLU A 140 -10.46 20.69 18.78
CA GLU A 140 -10.16 20.06 20.07
C GLU A 140 -8.71 19.55 20.13
N ILE A 141 -8.23 18.89 19.07
CA ILE A 141 -6.84 18.41 18.99
C ILE A 141 -5.87 19.58 19.02
N GLU A 142 -6.10 20.63 18.24
CA GLU A 142 -5.24 21.82 18.21
C GLU A 142 -5.23 22.55 19.56
N LYS A 143 -6.39 22.67 20.21
CA LYS A 143 -6.49 23.24 21.56
C LYS A 143 -5.68 22.41 22.56
N ASN A 144 -5.86 21.09 22.56
CA ASN A 144 -5.17 20.19 23.47
C ASN A 144 -3.66 20.24 23.25
N LEU A 145 -3.21 20.28 21.98
CA LEU A 145 -1.81 20.41 21.64
C LEU A 145 -1.22 21.73 22.15
N LYS A 146 -1.92 22.85 21.93
CA LYS A 146 -1.47 24.17 22.43
C LYS A 146 -1.33 24.19 23.95
N VAL A 147 -2.28 23.57 24.66
CA VAL A 147 -2.22 23.44 26.12
C VAL A 147 -1.05 22.55 26.54
N ALA A 148 -0.85 21.41 25.89
CA ALA A 148 0.26 20.50 26.18
C ALA A 148 1.63 21.18 25.96
N MET A 149 1.78 21.94 24.87
CA MET A 149 2.98 22.73 24.58
C MET A 149 3.20 23.84 25.62
N ALA A 150 2.14 24.56 26.00
CA ALA A 150 2.24 25.64 26.99
C ALA A 150 2.60 25.12 28.39
N LEU A 151 2.12 23.93 28.75
CA LEU A 151 2.41 23.29 30.02
C LEU A 151 3.72 22.47 30.00
N ALA A 152 4.35 22.32 28.82
CA ALA A 152 5.53 21.47 28.59
C ALA A 152 5.38 20.05 29.17
N ILE A 153 4.15 19.52 29.16
CA ILE A 153 3.84 18.18 29.70
C ILE A 153 4.39 17.10 28.77
N ASP A 154 4.45 17.39 27.48
CA ASP A 154 4.83 16.45 26.44
C ASP A 154 5.97 17.05 25.61
N GLU A 155 7.17 16.46 25.75
CA GLU A 155 8.36 16.85 24.98
C GLU A 155 8.21 16.50 23.49
N GLU A 156 7.29 15.60 23.13
CA GLU A 156 7.02 15.18 21.76
C GLU A 156 5.84 15.95 21.12
N ALA A 157 5.28 16.96 21.78
CA ALA A 157 4.16 17.73 21.24
C ALA A 157 4.59 18.58 20.02
N VAL A 158 4.35 18.05 18.82
CA VAL A 158 4.65 18.73 17.54
C VAL A 158 3.43 19.49 17.01
N PRO A 159 3.58 20.74 16.52
CA PRO A 159 2.50 21.48 15.87
C PRO A 159 1.84 20.68 14.73
N LEU A 160 0.50 20.68 14.70
CA LEU A 160 -0.23 20.14 13.55
C LEU A 160 0.11 20.96 12.30
N TYR A 161 0.71 20.32 11.30
CA TYR A 161 0.99 20.99 10.03
C TYR A 161 -0.29 21.31 9.29
N THR A 162 -0.42 22.58 8.92
CA THR A 162 -1.52 23.06 8.09
C THR A 162 -1.22 22.93 6.60
N THR A 163 0.05 22.71 6.25
CA THR A 163 0.50 22.53 4.86
C THR A 163 1.46 21.35 4.75
N GLY A 164 1.33 20.58 3.66
CA GLY A 164 2.25 19.48 3.37
C GLY A 164 3.70 19.96 3.15
N PHE A 165 3.89 21.21 2.73
CA PHE A 165 5.22 21.80 2.56
C PHE A 165 5.95 21.98 3.91
N ALA A 166 5.24 22.49 4.93
CA ALA A 166 5.83 22.63 6.27
C ALA A 166 6.22 21.25 6.84
N TYR A 167 5.34 20.25 6.69
CA TYR A 167 5.62 18.89 7.14
C TYR A 167 6.80 18.25 6.39
N TRP A 168 6.84 18.41 5.06
CA TRP A 168 7.94 17.92 4.23
C TRP A 168 9.28 18.50 4.66
N ASN A 169 9.35 19.82 4.86
CA ASN A 169 10.59 20.49 5.23
C ASN A 169 11.09 20.03 6.61
N GLU A 170 10.19 19.81 7.56
CA GLU A 170 10.59 19.29 8.86
C GLU A 170 11.13 17.86 8.76
N LYS A 171 10.45 16.97 8.03
CA LYS A 171 10.93 15.60 7.83
C LYS A 171 12.21 15.54 7.00
N LEU A 172 12.39 16.46 6.06
CA LEU A 172 13.64 16.63 5.33
C LEU A 172 14.77 17.06 6.28
N ALA A 173 14.51 18.02 7.17
CA ALA A 173 15.47 18.46 8.18
C ALA A 173 15.81 17.35 9.19
N GLU A 174 14.83 16.58 9.65
CA GLU A 174 15.06 15.39 10.49
C GLU A 174 15.95 14.36 9.77
N GLY A 175 15.66 14.08 8.49
CA GLY A 175 16.44 13.17 7.67
C GLY A 175 17.88 13.64 7.48
N GLN A 176 18.07 14.92 7.14
CA GLN A 176 19.39 15.54 7.05
C GLN A 176 20.12 15.54 8.39
N GLY A 177 19.42 15.80 9.49
CA GLY A 177 19.97 15.74 10.84
C GLY A 177 20.49 14.36 11.20
N ARG A 178 19.70 13.30 10.95
CA ARG A 178 20.14 11.90 11.15
C ARG A 178 21.37 11.57 10.32
N PHE A 179 21.38 11.99 9.05
CA PHE A 179 22.52 11.79 8.16
C PHE A 179 23.78 12.50 8.69
N LEU A 180 23.69 13.76 9.12
CA LEU A 180 24.82 14.50 9.69
C LEU A 180 25.32 13.88 10.99
N ILE A 181 24.43 13.34 11.83
CA ILE A 181 24.83 12.59 13.04
C ILE A 181 25.61 11.33 12.66
N GLN A 182 25.16 10.59 11.64
CA GLN A 182 25.86 9.42 11.14
C GLN A 182 27.26 9.79 10.61
N VAL A 183 27.37 10.82 9.79
CA VAL A 183 28.66 11.34 9.28
C VAL A 183 29.57 11.75 10.43
N ARG A 184 29.05 12.48 11.43
CA ARG A 184 29.82 12.90 12.61
C ARG A 184 30.37 11.69 13.38
N ASN A 185 29.54 10.67 13.59
CA ASN A 185 29.94 9.47 14.32
C ASN A 185 31.02 8.70 13.56
N GLU A 186 30.90 8.59 12.24
CA GLU A 186 31.91 7.94 11.39
C GLU A 186 33.25 8.71 11.39
N LEU A 187 33.20 10.03 11.29
CA LEU A 187 34.40 10.87 11.39
C LEU A 187 35.08 10.75 12.75
N ARG A 188 34.31 10.64 13.85
CA ARG A 188 34.86 10.39 15.20
C ARG A 188 35.56 9.03 15.27
N ARG A 189 34.94 7.99 14.71
CA ARG A 189 35.54 6.66 14.65
C ARG A 189 36.85 6.66 13.87
N ILE A 190 36.88 7.26 12.68
CA ILE A 190 38.11 7.38 11.87
C ILE A 190 39.20 8.14 12.65
N LYS A 191 38.84 9.23 13.33
CA LYS A 191 39.78 9.99 14.17
C LYS A 191 40.38 9.12 15.28
N GLU A 192 39.57 8.31 15.95
CA GLU A 192 40.04 7.38 16.99
C GLU A 192 40.96 6.29 16.45
N GLU A 193 40.65 5.74 15.27
CA GLU A 193 41.48 4.74 14.58
C GLU A 193 42.85 5.33 14.17
N VAL A 194 42.87 6.56 13.67
CA VAL A 194 44.11 7.27 13.32
C VAL A 194 44.94 7.55 14.57
N LEU A 195 44.33 8.04 15.65
CA LEU A 195 45.02 8.30 16.93
C LEU A 195 45.62 7.02 17.52
N LYS A 196 44.90 5.89 17.46
CA LYS A 196 45.42 4.58 17.89
C LYS A 196 46.59 4.14 17.03
N SER A 197 46.50 4.30 15.71
CA SER A 197 47.57 3.95 14.77
C SER A 197 48.83 4.79 14.99
N GLN A 198 48.68 6.09 15.25
CA GLN A 198 49.80 6.98 15.57
C GLN A 198 50.49 6.58 16.88
N LYS A 199 49.73 6.31 17.95
CA LYS A 199 50.30 5.83 19.23
C LYS A 199 51.07 4.52 19.05
N GLN A 200 50.53 3.57 18.27
CA GLN A 200 51.23 2.30 17.99
C GLN A 200 52.54 2.51 17.21
N LEU A 201 52.59 3.50 16.30
CA LEU A 201 53.81 3.86 15.58
C LEU A 201 54.86 4.53 16.48
N GLU A 202 54.42 5.39 17.40
CA GLU A 202 55.31 6.02 18.39
C GLU A 202 55.87 4.99 19.38
N ASP A 203 55.03 4.10 19.92
CA ASP A 203 55.46 3.02 20.81
C ASP A 203 56.45 2.06 20.14
N LYS A 204 56.26 1.77 18.85
CA LYS A 204 57.22 0.98 18.05
C LYS A 204 58.55 1.72 17.86
N LYS A 205 58.54 3.04 17.64
CA LYS A 205 59.77 3.85 17.52
C LYS A 205 60.55 3.96 18.82
N VAL A 206 59.86 4.00 19.97
CA VAL A 206 60.51 4.04 21.30
C VAL A 206 61.17 2.69 21.61
N LYS A 207 60.52 1.57 21.25
CA LYS A 207 61.09 0.22 21.43
C LYS A 207 62.22 -0.14 20.47
N SER A 208 62.40 0.60 19.37
CA SER A 208 63.46 0.35 18.37
C SER A 208 64.69 1.26 18.52
N LYS A 209 64.75 2.13 19.54
CA LYS A 209 65.97 2.87 19.87
C LYS A 209 66.81 2.03 20.84
N PRO A 210 68.04 1.61 20.45
CA PRO A 210 68.95 0.85 21.29
C PRO A 210 69.49 1.68 22.47
#